data_AF-A0A953GHW6-F1
#
_entry.id   AF-A0A953GHW6-F1
#
_cell.length_a   1.000
_cell.length_b   1.000
_cell.length_c   1.000
_cell.angle_alpha   90.00
_cell.angle_beta   90.00
_cell.angle_gamma   90.00
#
_symmetry.space_group_name_H-M   'P 1'
#
loop_
_entity.id
_entity.type
_entity.pdbx_description
1 polymer ?
#
loop_
_entity_poly.entity_id
_entity_poly.type
_entity_poly.pdbx_seq_one_letter_code
_entity_poly.pdbx_strand_id
1 'polypeptide(L)'
;MKNESAVWDQLREGRQSALKEIYNAYFDVLINYGMRMSARHELVEDSVQELFVDLWNMRSGLSPTDSVKNYLICSYRRKLIRKLKIGPEQTDETILNNQESPEPDFLNFLIQDEDAGALQRKLAAAMDTLSSRQKEAIFLKYNEGMDYDQLCEAMDLKYQSVRNLISTGIARLREQMLFLIIFTVWLSTSAFAITLTFREP
;
A
#
# COMPACT_ATOMS: atom_id res chain seq x y z
N MET A 1 -1.22 -10.15 -17.35
CA MET A 1 -1.41 -11.59 -17.62
C MET A 1 -2.88 -11.83 -17.93
N LYS A 2 -3.25 -12.60 -18.98
CA LYS A 2 -4.66 -12.71 -19.43
C LYS A 2 -5.41 -13.92 -18.88
N ASN A 3 -4.73 -14.94 -18.37
CA ASN A 3 -5.36 -16.13 -17.78
C ASN A 3 -4.52 -16.64 -16.60
N GLU A 4 -4.76 -16.06 -15.41
CA GLU A 4 -3.91 -16.32 -14.24
C GLU A 4 -3.98 -17.78 -13.76
N SER A 5 -5.19 -18.35 -13.69
CA SER A 5 -5.42 -19.73 -13.25
C SER A 5 -4.69 -20.74 -14.15
N ALA A 6 -4.74 -20.56 -15.47
CA ALA A 6 -4.03 -21.45 -16.40
C ALA A 6 -2.50 -21.36 -16.26
N VAL A 7 -1.95 -20.15 -16.07
CA VAL A 7 -0.51 -19.97 -15.84
C VAL A 7 -0.11 -20.58 -14.49
N TRP A 8 -0.95 -20.47 -13.47
CA TRP A 8 -0.74 -21.10 -12.17
C TRP A 8 -0.70 -22.62 -12.24
N ASP A 9 -1.62 -23.25 -12.96
CA ASP A 9 -1.63 -24.70 -13.12
C ASP A 9 -0.40 -25.18 -13.90
N GLN A 10 0.04 -24.44 -14.91
CA GLN A 10 1.30 -24.74 -15.60
C GLN A 10 2.52 -24.64 -14.67
N LEU A 11 2.53 -23.68 -13.74
CA LEU A 11 3.57 -23.60 -12.71
C LEU A 11 3.54 -24.86 -11.82
N ARG A 12 2.35 -25.29 -11.39
CA ARG A 12 2.16 -26.49 -10.54
C ARG A 12 2.62 -27.77 -11.22
N GLU A 13 2.44 -27.86 -12.53
CA GLU A 13 2.97 -28.92 -13.40
C GLU A 13 4.50 -28.84 -13.61
N GLY A 14 5.16 -27.79 -13.13
CA GLY A 14 6.61 -27.62 -13.24
C GLY A 14 7.08 -26.95 -14.53
N ARG A 15 6.22 -26.19 -15.23
CA ARG A 15 6.65 -25.43 -16.42
C ARG A 15 7.38 -24.14 -15.99
N GLN A 16 8.68 -24.07 -16.28
CA GLN A 16 9.50 -22.88 -15.98
C GLN A 16 9.02 -21.61 -16.70
N SER A 17 8.44 -21.74 -17.89
CA SER A 17 7.86 -20.61 -18.63
C SER A 17 6.76 -19.90 -17.84
N ALA A 18 5.98 -20.67 -17.07
CA ALA A 18 4.91 -20.13 -16.25
C ALA A 18 5.45 -19.33 -15.06
N LEU A 19 6.50 -19.83 -14.39
CA LEU A 19 7.18 -19.07 -13.34
C LEU A 19 7.73 -17.74 -13.90
N LYS A 20 8.35 -17.78 -15.09
CA LYS A 20 8.88 -16.57 -15.74
C LYS A 20 7.78 -15.56 -16.07
N GLU A 21 6.63 -16.03 -16.54
CA GLU A 21 5.48 -15.17 -16.82
C GLU A 21 4.95 -14.51 -15.55
N ILE A 22 4.79 -15.28 -14.46
CA ILE A 22 4.36 -14.76 -13.16
C ILE A 22 5.39 -13.76 -12.61
N TYR A 23 6.68 -14.10 -12.68
CA TYR A 23 7.76 -13.22 -12.24
C TYR A 23 7.71 -11.87 -12.95
N ASN A 24 7.69 -11.88 -14.29
CA ASN A 24 7.64 -10.65 -15.09
C ASN A 24 6.36 -9.84 -14.85
N ALA A 25 5.26 -10.50 -14.50
CA ALA A 25 3.98 -9.82 -14.25
C ALA A 25 3.91 -9.14 -12.88
N TYR A 26 4.58 -9.69 -11.85
CA TYR A 26 4.38 -9.25 -10.46
C TYR A 26 5.63 -8.82 -9.71
N PHE A 27 6.83 -8.95 -10.28
CA PHE A 27 8.06 -8.51 -9.62
C PHE A 27 7.97 -7.04 -9.19
N ASP A 28 7.69 -6.13 -10.14
CA ASP A 28 7.58 -4.69 -9.84
C ASP A 28 6.42 -4.38 -8.90
N VAL A 29 5.30 -5.12 -9.00
CA VAL A 29 4.15 -4.97 -8.09
C VAL A 29 4.56 -5.30 -6.65
N LEU A 30 5.30 -6.39 -6.44
CA LEU A 30 5.77 -6.81 -5.12
C LEU A 30 6.86 -5.90 -4.58
N ILE A 31 7.77 -5.40 -5.42
CA ILE A 31 8.75 -4.38 -5.03
C ILE A 31 8.02 -3.11 -4.56
N ASN A 32 7.08 -2.60 -5.36
CA ASN A 32 6.33 -1.40 -5.02
C ASN A 32 5.54 -1.55 -3.71
N TYR A 33 4.94 -2.72 -3.50
CA TYR A 33 4.26 -3.03 -2.25
C TYR A 33 5.24 -3.16 -1.07
N GLY A 34 6.37 -3.84 -1.25
CA GLY A 34 7.37 -4.01 -0.19
C GLY A 34 8.06 -2.70 0.23
N MET A 35 8.36 -1.82 -0.74
CA MET A 35 8.92 -0.50 -0.49
C MET A 35 7.99 0.42 0.29
N ARG A 36 6.68 0.14 0.29
CA ARG A 36 5.68 0.82 1.14
C ARG A 36 5.64 0.31 2.57
N MET A 37 6.22 -0.87 2.84
CA MET A 37 6.30 -1.46 4.18
C MET A 37 7.69 -1.29 4.82
N SER A 38 8.74 -1.09 4.01
CA SER A 38 10.11 -0.91 4.47
C SER A 38 10.91 -0.06 3.50
N ALA A 39 11.68 0.92 4.00
CA ALA A 39 12.59 1.72 3.18
C ALA A 39 13.87 0.95 2.74
N ARG A 40 14.10 -0.26 3.27
CA ARG A 40 15.30 -1.07 2.96
C ARG A 40 15.14 -1.81 1.64
N HIS A 41 15.53 -1.18 0.52
CA HIS A 41 15.41 -1.74 -0.83
C HIS A 41 16.01 -3.14 -0.97
N GLU A 42 17.25 -3.35 -0.51
CA GLU A 42 17.92 -4.67 -0.58
C GLU A 42 17.10 -5.76 0.12
N LEU A 43 16.55 -5.46 1.31
CA LEU A 43 15.71 -6.41 2.04
C LEU A 43 14.42 -6.72 1.28
N VAL A 44 13.79 -5.69 0.69
CA VAL A 44 12.56 -5.82 -0.10
C VAL A 44 12.81 -6.70 -1.32
N GLU A 45 13.86 -6.41 -2.09
CA GLU A 45 14.24 -7.14 -3.29
C GLU A 45 14.61 -8.59 -2.98
N ASP A 46 15.47 -8.84 -2.00
CA ASP A 46 15.83 -10.19 -1.55
C ASP A 46 14.58 -10.98 -1.12
N SER A 47 13.62 -10.32 -0.47
CA SER A 47 12.36 -10.96 -0.06
C SER A 47 11.50 -11.37 -1.25
N VAL A 48 11.49 -10.58 -2.33
CA VAL A 48 10.76 -10.93 -3.56
C VAL A 48 11.47 -12.09 -4.27
N GLN A 49 12.79 -12.04 -4.38
CA GLN A 49 13.56 -13.13 -4.99
C GLN A 49 13.35 -14.45 -4.24
N GLU A 50 13.46 -14.45 -2.91
CA GLU A 50 13.19 -15.63 -2.10
C GLU A 50 11.75 -16.13 -2.25
N LEU A 51 10.75 -15.24 -2.37
CA LEU A 51 9.37 -15.65 -2.61
C LEU A 51 9.27 -16.49 -3.89
N PHE A 52 9.90 -16.06 -4.98
CA PHE A 52 9.86 -16.79 -6.25
C PHE A 52 10.66 -18.11 -6.20
N VAL A 53 11.76 -18.14 -5.45
CA VAL A 53 12.50 -19.38 -5.19
C VAL A 53 11.65 -20.38 -4.40
N ASP A 54 10.99 -19.92 -3.32
CA ASP A 54 10.09 -20.75 -2.52
C ASP A 54 8.91 -21.24 -3.36
N LEU A 55 8.33 -20.36 -4.17
CA LEU A 55 7.23 -20.68 -5.07
C LEU A 55 7.61 -21.80 -6.05
N TRP A 56 8.81 -21.74 -6.62
CA TRP A 56 9.32 -22.80 -7.49
C TRP A 56 9.56 -24.11 -6.75
N ASN A 57 10.19 -24.04 -5.57
CA ASN A 57 10.51 -25.23 -4.78
C ASN A 57 9.25 -25.96 -4.29
N MET A 58 8.19 -25.21 -3.94
CA MET A 58 6.94 -25.74 -3.41
C MET A 58 5.87 -26.00 -4.48
N ARG A 59 6.17 -25.74 -5.77
CA ARG A 59 5.18 -25.70 -6.87
C ARG A 59 4.22 -26.88 -6.95
N SER A 60 4.70 -28.10 -6.70
CA SER A 60 3.88 -29.32 -6.77
C SER A 60 2.88 -29.46 -5.62
N GLY A 61 3.13 -28.78 -4.50
CA GLY A 61 2.25 -28.76 -3.32
C GLY A 61 1.32 -27.55 -3.26
N LEU A 62 1.38 -26.65 -4.25
CA LEU A 62 0.51 -25.48 -4.28
C LEU A 62 -0.94 -25.87 -4.57
N SER A 63 -1.85 -25.29 -3.81
CA SER A 63 -3.29 -25.35 -4.09
C SER A 63 -3.63 -24.60 -5.40
N PRO A 64 -4.73 -24.97 -6.07
CA PRO A 64 -5.28 -24.14 -7.14
C PRO A 64 -5.58 -22.72 -6.63
N THR A 65 -5.42 -21.72 -7.49
CA THR A 65 -5.86 -20.35 -7.21
C THR A 65 -6.45 -19.72 -8.46
N ASP A 66 -7.48 -18.91 -8.27
CA ASP A 66 -8.06 -18.09 -9.34
C ASP A 66 -7.39 -16.72 -9.45
N SER A 67 -6.64 -16.33 -8.42
CA SER A 67 -5.88 -15.07 -8.37
C SER A 67 -4.44 -15.34 -7.92
N VAL A 68 -3.53 -15.29 -8.88
CA VAL A 68 -2.09 -15.40 -8.62
C VAL A 68 -1.61 -14.16 -7.88
N LYS A 69 -2.13 -12.99 -8.25
CA LYS A 69 -1.82 -11.73 -7.59
C LYS A 69 -2.07 -11.78 -6.08
N ASN A 70 -3.26 -12.23 -5.65
CA ASN A 70 -3.62 -12.26 -4.23
C ASN A 70 -2.75 -13.25 -3.47
N TYR A 71 -2.54 -14.44 -4.03
CA TYR A 71 -1.66 -15.44 -3.45
C TYR A 71 -0.26 -14.87 -3.20
N LEU A 72 0.31 -14.20 -4.20
CA LEU A 72 1.65 -13.62 -4.11
C LEU A 72 1.71 -12.51 -3.06
N ILE A 73 0.74 -11.59 -3.04
CA ILE A 73 0.72 -10.49 -2.06
C ILE A 73 0.58 -11.04 -0.63
N CYS A 74 -0.31 -11.99 -0.39
CA CYS A 74 -0.49 -12.60 0.94
C CYS A 74 0.78 -13.33 1.40
N SER A 75 1.36 -14.15 0.52
CA SER A 75 2.58 -14.91 0.82
C SER A 75 3.78 -14.00 1.06
N TYR A 76 3.93 -12.98 0.21
CA TYR A 76 4.99 -12.00 0.28
C TYR A 76 4.90 -11.16 1.55
N ARG A 77 3.73 -10.63 1.87
CA ARG A 77 3.51 -9.84 3.10
C ARG A 77 3.90 -10.62 4.35
N ARG A 78 3.45 -11.88 4.47
CA ARG A 78 3.81 -12.75 5.59
C ARG A 78 5.33 -12.94 5.68
N LYS A 79 6.02 -13.15 4.55
CA LYS A 79 7.48 -13.24 4.49
C LYS A 79 8.15 -11.94 4.92
N LEU A 80 7.70 -10.80 4.41
CA LEU A 80 8.28 -9.50 4.68
C LEU A 80 8.12 -9.10 6.15
N ILE A 81 6.93 -9.29 6.74
CA ILE A 81 6.69 -9.03 8.18
C ILE A 81 7.63 -9.84 9.07
N ARG A 82 7.81 -11.15 8.76
CA ARG A 82 8.75 -12.01 9.48
C ARG A 82 10.18 -11.50 9.39
N LYS A 83 10.61 -11.08 8.19
CA LYS A 83 11.95 -10.51 7.97
C LYS A 83 12.16 -9.17 8.69
N LEU A 84 11.12 -8.36 8.79
CA LEU A 84 11.13 -7.11 9.53
C LEU A 84 11.05 -7.31 11.05
N LYS A 85 10.89 -8.56 11.53
CA LYS A 85 10.68 -8.90 12.96
C LYS A 85 9.49 -8.17 13.58
N ILE A 86 8.53 -7.75 12.77
CA ILE A 86 7.28 -7.15 13.24
C ILE A 86 6.42 -8.32 13.72
N GLY A 87 6.36 -8.54 15.04
CA GLY A 87 5.62 -9.64 15.64
C GLY A 87 4.10 -9.45 15.52
N PRO A 88 3.30 -10.53 15.53
CA PRO A 88 1.84 -10.44 15.59
C PRO A 88 1.34 -9.68 16.82
N GLU A 89 2.10 -9.61 17.92
CA GLU A 89 1.73 -8.82 19.10
C GLU A 89 1.86 -7.30 18.90
N GLN A 90 2.76 -6.84 18.02
CA GLN A 90 2.76 -5.44 17.55
C GLN A 90 1.64 -5.18 16.52
N THR A 91 0.94 -6.23 16.11
CA THR A 91 -0.04 -6.24 15.02
C THR A 91 -1.47 -6.14 15.57
N ASP A 92 -1.74 -6.46 16.84
CA ASP A 92 -3.12 -6.47 17.37
C ASP A 92 -3.45 -5.41 18.43
N GLU A 93 -2.49 -4.81 19.14
CA GLU A 93 -2.81 -4.03 20.35
C GLU A 93 -2.70 -2.50 20.26
N THR A 94 -2.41 -1.90 19.11
CA THR A 94 -2.25 -0.44 19.08
C THR A 94 -2.91 0.19 17.86
N ILE A 95 -4.24 0.21 17.90
CA ILE A 95 -5.09 1.03 17.00
C ILE A 95 -4.83 2.54 17.21
N LEU A 96 -4.02 2.97 18.20
CA LEU A 96 -3.88 4.39 18.52
C LEU A 96 -2.48 4.96 18.72
N ASN A 97 -1.39 4.21 18.85
CA ASN A 97 -0.07 4.81 19.07
C ASN A 97 1.05 3.80 18.83
N ASN A 98 1.83 3.96 17.75
CA ASN A 98 3.28 3.74 17.86
C ASN A 98 3.97 4.31 16.62
N GLN A 99 4.49 5.52 16.82
CA GLN A 99 5.60 6.08 16.08
C GLN A 99 6.85 5.39 16.63
N GLU A 100 7.53 4.53 15.86
CA GLU A 100 8.95 4.13 16.05
C GLU A 100 9.36 2.99 15.09
N SER A 101 9.15 3.23 13.80
CA SER A 101 9.98 2.60 12.77
C SER A 101 10.31 3.67 11.75
N PRO A 102 11.47 3.62 11.06
CA PRO A 102 11.72 4.50 9.93
C PRO A 102 10.54 4.34 8.98
N GLU A 103 9.68 5.36 8.88
CA GLU A 103 8.51 5.25 8.04
C GLU A 103 9.01 4.95 6.62
N PRO A 104 8.44 3.95 5.94
CA PRO A 104 8.72 3.75 4.54
C PRO A 104 8.42 5.06 3.82
N ASP A 105 9.31 5.49 2.92
CA ASP A 105 9.06 6.60 1.99
C ASP A 105 7.95 6.21 1.02
N PHE A 106 6.73 6.09 1.52
CA PHE A 106 5.51 5.74 0.81
C PHE A 106 5.21 6.73 -0.32
N LEU A 107 5.85 7.90 -0.23
CA LEU A 107 5.68 9.08 -1.05
C LEU A 107 6.63 9.12 -2.25
N ASN A 108 7.88 8.63 -2.14
CA ASN A 108 8.86 8.81 -3.22
C ASN A 108 8.51 8.06 -4.51
N PHE A 109 7.71 7.00 -4.44
CA PHE A 109 7.24 6.29 -5.64
C PHE A 109 6.00 6.91 -6.31
N LEU A 110 5.28 7.84 -5.64
CA LEU A 110 4.18 8.59 -6.26
C LEU A 110 4.69 9.80 -7.08
N ILE A 111 6.01 10.03 -7.09
CA ILE A 111 6.66 11.20 -7.69
C ILE A 111 7.17 10.82 -9.09
N GLN A 112 6.33 11.05 -10.11
CA GLN A 112 6.80 11.09 -11.50
C GLN A 112 6.29 12.33 -12.28
N ASP A 113 5.76 13.36 -11.61
CA ASP A 113 5.24 14.53 -12.32
C ASP A 113 5.57 15.85 -11.61
N GLU A 114 6.42 16.68 -12.23
CA GLU A 114 6.98 17.92 -11.64
C GLU A 114 5.95 19.06 -11.50
N ASP A 115 4.81 19.02 -12.22
CA ASP A 115 3.78 20.06 -12.14
C ASP A 115 2.75 19.85 -10.99
N ALA A 116 2.78 18.71 -10.30
CA ALA A 116 1.82 18.32 -9.27
C ALA A 116 2.23 18.66 -7.81
N GLY A 117 3.34 19.38 -7.62
CA GLY A 117 4.04 19.45 -6.33
C GLY A 117 3.23 20.01 -5.15
N ALA A 118 2.30 20.96 -5.36
CA ALA A 118 1.52 21.52 -4.25
C ALA A 118 0.40 20.59 -3.77
N LEU A 119 -0.29 19.91 -4.70
CA LEU A 119 -1.33 18.94 -4.36
C LEU A 119 -0.72 17.65 -3.81
N GLN A 120 0.40 17.20 -4.39
CA GLN A 120 1.14 16.04 -3.90
C GLN A 120 1.69 16.27 -2.50
N ARG A 121 2.25 17.46 -2.18
CA ARG A 121 2.69 17.77 -0.80
C ARG A 121 1.53 17.76 0.21
N LYS A 122 0.35 18.24 -0.20
CA LYS A 122 -0.86 18.20 0.65
C LYS A 122 -1.34 16.77 0.87
N LEU A 123 -1.34 15.95 -0.19
CA LEU A 123 -1.66 14.53 -0.10
C LEU A 123 -0.65 13.79 0.77
N ALA A 124 0.64 14.11 0.63
CA ALA A 124 1.71 13.57 1.46
C ALA A 124 1.48 13.84 2.94
N ALA A 125 1.27 15.12 3.30
CA ALA A 125 0.99 15.50 4.67
C ALA A 125 -0.29 14.84 5.23
N ALA A 126 -1.33 14.68 4.39
CA ALA A 126 -2.54 13.98 4.80
C ALA A 126 -2.29 12.48 5.01
N MET A 127 -1.49 11.84 4.14
CA MET A 127 -1.11 10.43 4.27
C MET A 127 -0.29 10.19 5.53
N ASP A 128 0.56 11.12 5.96
CA ASP A 128 1.34 11.01 7.20
C ASP A 128 0.48 10.99 8.48
N THR A 129 -0.80 11.40 8.40
CA THR A 129 -1.74 11.27 9.52
C THR A 129 -2.32 9.85 9.67
N LEU A 130 -2.10 8.98 8.68
CA LEU A 130 -2.60 7.61 8.70
C LEU A 130 -1.58 6.67 9.34
N SER A 131 -2.07 5.68 10.09
CA SER A 131 -1.20 4.61 10.55
C SER A 131 -0.71 3.76 9.38
N SER A 132 0.43 3.07 9.53
CA SER A 132 0.98 2.19 8.49
C SER A 132 -0.02 1.15 7.98
N ARG A 133 -0.90 0.64 8.85
CA ARG A 133 -1.97 -0.28 8.45
C ARG A 133 -3.08 0.37 7.64
N GLN A 134 -3.42 1.63 7.93
CA GLN A 134 -4.40 2.38 7.14
C GLN A 134 -3.81 2.69 5.75
N LYS A 135 -2.55 3.13 5.70
CA LYS A 135 -1.80 3.33 4.45
C LYS A 135 -1.79 2.03 3.62
N GLU A 136 -1.47 0.90 4.25
CA GLU A 136 -1.47 -0.43 3.62
C GLU A 136 -2.86 -0.84 3.11
N ALA A 137 -3.90 -0.77 3.95
CA ALA A 137 -5.26 -1.16 3.57
C ALA A 137 -5.81 -0.33 2.41
N ILE A 138 -5.55 0.97 2.41
CA ILE A 138 -5.97 1.88 1.33
C ILE A 138 -5.22 1.56 0.04
N PHE A 139 -3.92 1.31 0.11
CA PHE A 139 -3.12 0.92 -1.06
C PHE A 139 -3.64 -0.38 -1.67
N LEU A 140 -3.79 -1.43 -0.86
CA LEU A 140 -4.29 -2.72 -1.35
C LEU A 140 -5.70 -2.58 -1.94
N LYS A 141 -6.56 -1.74 -1.34
CA LYS A 141 -7.92 -1.52 -1.83
C LYS A 141 -7.96 -0.76 -3.17
N TYR A 142 -7.25 0.37 -3.25
CA TYR A 142 -7.43 1.34 -4.34
C TYR A 142 -6.36 1.25 -5.42
N ASN A 143 -5.12 0.90 -5.08
CA ASN A 143 -4.05 0.71 -6.04
C ASN A 143 -4.01 -0.73 -6.55
N GLU A 144 -4.16 -1.71 -5.66
CA GLU A 144 -4.12 -3.12 -6.05
C GLU A 144 -5.49 -3.71 -6.41
N GLY A 145 -6.58 -2.98 -6.13
CA GLY A 145 -7.94 -3.36 -6.53
C GLY A 145 -8.55 -4.51 -5.72
N MET A 146 -8.01 -4.82 -4.54
CA MET A 146 -8.47 -5.95 -3.73
C MET A 146 -9.90 -5.76 -3.21
N ASP A 147 -10.68 -6.84 -3.18
CA ASP A 147 -11.95 -6.86 -2.45
C ASP A 147 -11.73 -7.03 -0.94
N TYR A 148 -12.81 -6.94 -0.16
CA TYR A 148 -12.71 -7.02 1.29
C TYR A 148 -12.28 -8.39 1.80
N ASP A 149 -12.62 -9.47 1.10
CA ASP A 149 -12.28 -10.82 1.52
C ASP A 149 -10.78 -11.08 1.29
N GLN A 150 -10.27 -10.64 0.15
CA GLN A 150 -8.84 -10.64 -0.18
C GLN A 150 -8.03 -9.78 0.80
N LEU A 151 -8.56 -8.63 1.20
CA LEU A 151 -7.92 -7.79 2.21
C LEU A 151 -7.88 -8.45 3.60
N CYS A 152 -8.94 -9.17 3.99
CA CYS A 152 -8.96 -9.93 5.23
C CYS A 152 -7.85 -10.99 5.24
N GLU A 153 -7.70 -11.71 4.12
CA GLU A 153 -6.67 -12.74 3.98
C GLU A 153 -5.24 -12.16 3.96
N ALA A 154 -5.04 -11.07 3.22
CA ALA A 154 -3.74 -10.42 3.11
C ALA A 154 -3.30 -9.82 4.46
N MET A 155 -4.19 -9.06 5.09
CA MET A 155 -3.86 -8.34 6.31
C MET A 155 -3.96 -9.18 7.59
N ASP A 156 -4.49 -10.40 7.47
CA ASP A 156 -4.82 -11.30 8.58
C ASP A 156 -5.73 -10.61 9.61
N LEU A 157 -6.87 -10.09 9.12
CA LEU A 157 -7.81 -9.28 9.89
C LEU A 157 -9.25 -9.72 9.63
N LYS A 158 -10.12 -9.51 10.63
CA LYS A 158 -11.57 -9.68 10.46
C LYS A 158 -12.13 -8.60 9.53
N TYR A 159 -13.21 -8.93 8.82
CA TYR A 159 -13.92 -8.03 7.91
C TYR A 159 -14.22 -6.66 8.53
N GLN A 160 -14.73 -6.63 9.76
CA GLN A 160 -15.03 -5.37 10.44
C GLN A 160 -13.77 -4.53 10.70
N SER A 161 -12.64 -5.16 11.02
CA SER A 161 -11.36 -4.47 11.23
C SER A 161 -10.84 -3.86 9.94
N VAL A 162 -10.89 -4.59 8.82
CA VAL A 162 -10.51 -4.06 7.48
C VAL A 162 -11.42 -2.89 7.09
N ARG A 163 -12.73 -3.03 7.27
CA ARG A 163 -13.70 -1.96 7.00
C ARG A 163 -13.38 -0.71 7.82
N ASN A 164 -13.12 -0.88 9.11
CA ASN A 164 -12.78 0.23 10.01
C ASN A 164 -11.46 0.90 9.62
N LEU A 165 -10.42 0.14 9.27
CA LEU A 165 -9.14 0.69 8.79
C LEU A 165 -9.33 1.59 7.57
N ILE A 166 -10.06 1.09 6.57
CA ILE A 166 -10.31 1.84 5.33
C ILE A 166 -11.20 3.04 5.59
N SER A 167 -12.32 2.88 6.30
CA SER A 167 -13.27 3.97 6.53
C SER A 167 -12.64 5.10 7.36
N THR A 168 -11.86 4.75 8.38
CA THR A 168 -11.21 5.72 9.27
C THR A 168 -10.04 6.41 8.57
N GLY A 169 -9.25 5.68 7.78
CA GLY A 169 -8.19 6.26 6.97
C GLY A 169 -8.74 7.24 5.93
N ILE A 170 -9.79 6.88 5.21
CA ILE A 170 -10.45 7.79 4.25
C ILE A 170 -11.05 9.01 4.94
N ALA A 171 -11.67 8.83 6.11
CA ALA A 171 -12.22 9.95 6.89
C ALA A 171 -11.13 10.96 7.26
N ARG A 172 -9.96 10.49 7.73
CA ARG A 172 -8.81 11.34 8.04
C ARG A 172 -8.29 12.09 6.82
N LEU A 173 -8.17 11.41 5.68
CA LEU A 173 -7.75 12.07 4.43
C LEU A 173 -8.74 13.18 4.01
N ARG A 174 -10.05 12.93 4.14
CA ARG A 174 -11.10 13.92 3.83
C ARG A 174 -11.04 15.12 4.76
N GLU A 175 -10.86 14.91 6.06
CA GLU A 175 -10.77 15.97 7.05
C GLU A 175 -9.61 16.93 6.76
N GLN A 176 -8.43 16.37 6.45
CA GLN A 176 -7.26 17.16 6.08
C GLN A 176 -7.49 17.96 4.79
N MET A 177 -8.13 17.35 3.80
CA MET A 177 -8.44 18.05 2.55
C MET A 177 -9.46 19.18 2.74
N LEU A 178 -10.48 18.98 3.58
CA LEU A 178 -11.46 20.01 3.92
C LEU A 178 -10.82 21.17 4.69
N PHE A 179 -9.95 20.87 5.66
CA PHE A 179 -9.20 21.90 6.39
C PHE A 179 -8.37 22.78 5.43
N LEU A 180 -7.67 22.15 4.48
CA LEU A 180 -6.89 22.86 3.47
C LEU A 180 -7.75 23.74 2.57
N ILE A 181 -8.94 23.28 2.15
CA ILE A 181 -9.87 24.06 1.34
C ILE A 181 -10.36 25.27 2.13
N ILE A 182 -10.85 25.07 3.35
CA ILE A 182 -11.36 26.15 4.21
C ILE A 182 -10.26 27.18 4.48
N PHE A 183 -9.04 26.72 4.77
CA PHE A 183 -7.89 27.59 4.98
C PHE A 183 -7.57 28.45 3.74
N THR A 184 -7.60 27.86 2.53
CA THR A 184 -7.36 28.62 1.29
C THR A 184 -8.46 29.64 1.00
N VAL A 185 -9.73 29.30 1.27
CA VAL A 185 -10.86 30.23 1.12
C VAL A 185 -10.72 31.38 2.11
N TRP A 186 -10.44 31.07 3.38
CA TRP A 186 -10.24 32.07 4.43
C TRP A 186 -9.07 33.01 4.09
N LEU A 187 -7.93 32.46 3.64
CA LEU A 187 -6.76 33.23 3.24
C LEU A 187 -7.05 34.14 2.03
N SER A 188 -7.83 33.67 1.06
CA SER A 188 -8.25 34.49 -0.09
C SER A 188 -9.18 35.64 0.35
N THR A 189 -10.13 35.37 1.24
CA THR A 189 -11.05 36.41 1.75
C THR A 189 -10.34 37.45 2.63
N SER A 190 -9.35 37.05 3.43
CA SER A 190 -8.58 37.98 4.26
C SER A 190 -7.62 38.83 3.42
N ALA A 191 -6.93 38.25 2.44
CA ALA A 191 -6.11 39.00 1.49
C ALA A 191 -6.93 40.02 0.69
N PHE A 192 -8.14 39.65 0.27
CA PHE A 192 -9.08 40.55 -0.40
C PHE A 192 -9.52 41.70 0.52
N ALA A 193 -9.87 41.43 1.78
CA ALA A 193 -10.25 42.45 2.75
C ALA A 193 -9.11 43.45 3.02
N ILE A 194 -7.86 42.98 3.18
CA ILE A 194 -6.69 43.85 3.35
C ILE A 194 -6.45 44.73 2.11
N THR A 195 -6.65 44.18 0.92
CA THR A 195 -6.50 44.92 -0.35
C THR A 195 -7.57 46.00 -0.53
N LEU A 196 -8.80 45.78 -0.03
CA LEU A 196 -9.85 46.80 -0.03
C LEU A 196 -9.60 47.91 0.99
N THR A 197 -9.14 47.60 2.20
CA THR A 197 -8.88 48.60 3.24
C THR A 197 -7.75 49.58 2.89
N PHE A 198 -6.81 49.19 2.02
CA PHE A 198 -5.73 50.06 1.51
C PHE A 198 -6.04 50.72 0.17
N ARG A 199 -7.21 50.47 -0.43
CA ARG A 199 -7.65 51.03 -1.71
C ARG A 199 -8.85 51.96 -1.54
N GLU A 200 -8.83 52.80 -0.51
CA GLU A 200 -9.65 54.02 -0.47
C GLU A 200 -8.71 55.25 -0.52
N PRO A 201 -9.04 56.28 -1.33
CA PRO A 201 -8.23 57.48 -1.52
C PRO A 201 -8.26 58.46 -0.33
#